data_AF-A0A4P5VQG0-F1
#
_entry.id   AF-A0A4P5VQG0-F1
#
_cell.length_a   1.000
_cell.length_b   1.000
_cell.length_c   1.000
_cell.angle_alpha   90.00
_cell.angle_beta   90.00
_cell.angle_gamma   90.00
#
_symmetry.space_group_name_H-M   'P 1'
#
loop_
_entity.id
_entity.type
_entity.pdbx_description
1 polymer ?
#
loop_
_entity_poly.entity_id
_entity_poly.type
_entity_poly.pdbx_seq_one_letter_code
_entity_poly.pdbx_strand_id
1 'polypeptide(L)'
;MIFSLLLACAHSVDITLTGARIAPQMASNTPWDGPEKLNPEAKGLLDSVLSSVDSSGKLAEMVGGAATEIARPDVAATLEFRSDAEAAPYSVQVPEVPNNLEPTWGPGLLTIKNAAITGKSTLSIILVDKDMSSDDPIGKVVLTTSQICKAEAMDGAMTVNVADQTSGQIESVSVLVVRSGK
;
A
#
# COMPACT_ATOMS: atom_id res chain seq x y z
N MET A 1 -12.61 -37.41 5.89
CA MET A 1 -11.15 -37.33 5.68
C MET A 1 -10.90 -36.19 4.72
N ILE A 2 -10.50 -35.02 5.23
CA ILE A 2 -10.04 -33.91 4.39
C ILE A 2 -8.52 -33.94 4.50
N PHE A 3 -7.85 -34.39 3.43
CA PHE A 3 -6.41 -34.33 3.32
C PHE A 3 -5.99 -32.85 3.30
N SER A 4 -5.37 -32.38 4.38
CA SER A 4 -4.59 -31.15 4.36
C SER A 4 -3.48 -31.30 3.34
N LEU A 5 -3.66 -30.72 2.15
CA LEU A 5 -2.53 -30.35 1.29
C LEU A 5 -1.80 -29.18 1.96
N LEU A 6 -1.07 -29.48 3.04
CA LEU A 6 0.13 -28.74 3.39
C LEU A 6 1.19 -29.21 2.41
N LEU A 7 1.16 -28.70 1.17
CA LEU A 7 2.31 -28.80 0.30
C LEU A 7 3.46 -28.11 1.03
N ALA A 8 4.47 -28.88 1.39
CA ALA A 8 5.73 -28.35 1.89
C ALA A 8 6.31 -27.44 0.79
N CYS A 9 6.10 -26.14 0.97
CA CYS A 9 6.54 -25.08 0.09
C CYS A 9 8.02 -24.79 0.36
N ALA A 10 8.85 -25.81 0.14
CA ALA A 10 10.29 -25.77 0.35
C ALA A 10 10.99 -25.71 -1.00
N HIS A 11 11.00 -24.52 -1.60
CA HIS A 11 11.63 -24.23 -2.89
C HIS A 11 11.87 -22.73 -3.03
N SER A 12 12.63 -22.36 -4.05
CA SER A 12 12.88 -20.96 -4.39
C SER A 12 11.73 -20.36 -5.20
N VAL A 13 11.36 -19.13 -4.85
CA VAL A 13 10.37 -18.33 -5.59
C VAL A 13 10.91 -16.96 -5.97
N ASP A 14 10.32 -16.41 -7.01
CA ASP A 14 10.42 -15.03 -7.42
C ASP A 14 9.18 -14.29 -6.92
N ILE A 15 9.37 -13.30 -6.05
CA ILE A 15 8.28 -12.52 -5.43
C ILE A 15 8.30 -11.11 -6.01
N THR A 16 7.20 -10.67 -6.62
CA THR A 16 7.06 -9.34 -7.20
C THR A 16 5.87 -8.60 -6.57
N LEU A 17 6.08 -7.36 -6.11
CA LEU A 17 4.98 -6.46 -5.77
C LEU A 17 4.42 -5.85 -7.05
N THR A 18 3.13 -6.03 -7.32
CA THR A 18 2.49 -5.56 -8.56
C THR A 18 1.58 -4.37 -8.33
N GLY A 19 1.07 -4.18 -7.12
CA GLY A 19 0.31 -2.98 -6.78
C GLY A 19 -0.15 -2.92 -5.34
N ALA A 20 -0.74 -1.80 -4.96
CA ALA A 20 -1.41 -1.61 -3.69
C ALA A 20 -2.66 -0.74 -3.87
N ARG A 21 -3.54 -0.75 -2.87
CA ARG A 21 -4.66 0.18 -2.73
C ARG A 21 -4.56 0.83 -1.37
N ILE A 22 -4.62 2.16 -1.35
CA ILE A 22 -4.34 3.00 -0.19
C ILE A 22 -5.59 3.81 0.12
N ALA A 23 -5.86 3.96 1.40
CA ALA A 23 -6.97 4.76 1.90
C ALA A 23 -6.82 6.23 1.43
N PRO A 24 -7.92 6.94 1.16
CA PRO A 24 -7.89 8.30 0.63
C PRO A 24 -7.39 9.35 1.63
N GLN A 25 -7.16 8.98 2.89
CA GLN A 25 -6.72 9.88 3.96
C GLN A 25 -5.73 9.18 4.89
N MET A 26 -4.98 10.00 5.62
CA MET A 26 -4.13 9.50 6.69
C MET A 26 -4.94 8.93 7.87
N ALA A 27 -4.31 8.10 8.70
CA ALA A 27 -4.90 7.60 9.95
C ALA A 27 -5.32 8.73 10.92
N SER A 28 -4.73 9.92 10.77
CA SER A 28 -5.06 11.15 11.49
C SER A 28 -6.27 11.90 10.90
N ASN A 29 -6.93 11.37 9.87
CA ASN A 29 -7.97 12.03 9.06
C ASN A 29 -7.48 13.32 8.38
N THR A 30 -6.19 13.39 8.05
CA THR A 30 -5.62 14.50 7.28
C THR A 30 -5.32 14.04 5.84
N PRO A 31 -5.33 14.95 4.84
CA PRO A 31 -4.96 14.61 3.47
C PRO A 31 -3.47 14.25 3.40
N TRP A 32 -3.08 13.31 2.53
CA TRP A 32 -1.69 12.87 2.30
C TRP A 32 -0.79 14.07 1.95
N ASP A 33 -0.98 14.62 0.75
CA ASP A 33 -0.38 15.88 0.33
C ASP A 33 -1.36 17.02 0.56
N GLY A 34 -1.38 17.58 1.77
CA GLY A 34 -2.28 18.69 2.07
C GLY A 34 -2.21 19.80 1.02
N PRO A 35 -3.34 20.45 0.65
CA PRO A 35 -3.22 21.77 0.03
C PRO A 35 -2.47 22.63 1.05
N GLU A 36 -1.62 23.55 0.57
CA GLU A 36 -1.07 24.63 1.40
C GLU A 36 -2.08 24.99 2.49
N LYS A 37 -1.65 24.90 3.76
CA LYS A 37 -2.45 25.31 4.93
C LYS A 37 -3.33 26.47 4.50
N LEU A 38 -4.66 26.27 4.40
CA LEU A 38 -5.59 27.29 3.93
C LEU A 38 -5.11 28.64 4.47
N ASN A 39 -4.70 29.55 3.57
CA ASN A 39 -4.23 30.88 3.96
C ASN A 39 -5.24 31.39 5.02
N PRO A 40 -4.79 31.89 6.19
CA PRO A 40 -5.68 32.40 7.22
C PRO A 40 -6.78 33.34 6.70
N GLU A 41 -6.51 34.05 5.61
CA GLU A 41 -7.47 34.88 4.88
C GLU A 41 -8.59 34.06 4.19
N ALA A 42 -8.26 32.93 3.57
CA ALA A 42 -9.22 32.01 2.96
C ALA A 42 -10.11 31.32 4.02
N LYS A 43 -9.54 31.01 5.20
CA LYS A 43 -10.30 30.50 6.34
C LYS A 43 -11.28 31.55 6.89
N GLY A 44 -10.85 32.81 6.98
CA GLY A 44 -11.71 33.92 7.40
C GLY A 44 -12.87 34.18 6.45
N LEU A 45 -12.66 34.02 5.14
CA LEU A 45 -13.74 34.12 4.14
C LEU A 45 -14.73 32.96 4.26
N LEU A 46 -14.25 31.73 4.50
CA LEU A 46 -15.10 30.55 4.74
C LEU A 46 -15.96 30.70 6.00
N ASP A 47 -15.37 31.17 7.11
CA ASP A 47 -16.11 31.41 8.36
C ASP A 47 -17.14 32.54 8.20
N SER A 48 -16.84 33.57 7.40
CA SER A 48 -17.77 34.66 7.09
C SER A 48 -18.92 34.24 6.16
N VAL A 49 -18.69 33.27 5.28
CA VAL A 49 -19.73 32.70 4.40
C VAL A 49 -20.60 31.70 5.16
N LEU A 50 -20.02 30.84 6.00
CA LEU A 50 -20.76 29.88 6.81
C LEU A 50 -21.64 30.54 7.87
N SER A 51 -21.24 31.72 8.37
CA SER A 51 -22.05 32.51 9.31
C SER A 51 -23.12 33.38 8.62
N SER A 52 -23.14 33.47 7.28
CA SER A 52 -24.06 34.34 6.55
C SER A 52 -25.08 33.62 5.65
N VAL A 53 -25.08 32.29 5.59
CA VAL A 53 -25.94 31.56 4.63
C VAL A 53 -27.05 30.76 5.32
N ASP A 54 -28.19 31.43 5.53
CA ASP A 54 -29.52 30.82 5.56
C ASP A 54 -29.95 30.56 4.11
N SER A 55 -29.49 29.46 3.49
CA SER A 55 -30.15 28.83 2.33
C SER A 55 -29.34 27.67 1.77
N SER A 56 -29.77 26.46 2.13
CA SER A 56 -29.27 25.17 1.66
C SER A 56 -29.27 24.97 0.14
N GLY A 57 -29.86 25.90 -0.63
CA GLY A 57 -29.92 25.87 -2.09
C GLY A 57 -28.65 26.33 -2.82
N LYS A 58 -27.90 27.30 -2.27
CA LYS A 58 -26.63 27.76 -2.90
C LYS A 58 -25.44 26.87 -2.56
N LEU A 59 -25.52 26.14 -1.45
CA LEU A 59 -24.52 25.15 -1.05
C LEU A 59 -24.43 24.00 -2.07
N ALA A 60 -25.55 23.55 -2.64
CA ALA A 60 -25.53 22.46 -3.63
C ALA A 60 -24.83 22.86 -4.95
N GLU A 61 -24.95 24.12 -5.38
CA GLU A 61 -24.29 24.63 -6.58
C GLU A 61 -22.78 24.88 -6.36
N MET A 62 -22.39 25.33 -5.15
CA MET A 62 -20.98 25.54 -4.81
C MET A 62 -20.24 24.25 -4.41
N VAL A 63 -20.93 23.27 -3.81
CA VAL A 63 -20.38 21.93 -3.52
C VAL A 63 -20.24 21.11 -4.81
N GLY A 64 -21.04 21.38 -5.85
CA GLY A 64 -20.85 20.81 -7.18
C GLY A 64 -19.51 21.17 -7.84
N GLY A 65 -18.82 22.21 -7.34
CA GLY A 65 -17.45 22.58 -7.72
C GLY A 65 -16.38 22.17 -6.69
N ALA A 66 -16.77 21.66 -5.52
CA ALA A 66 -15.87 21.17 -4.48
C ALA A 66 -15.72 19.65 -4.58
N ALA A 67 -15.36 19.15 -5.76
CA ALA A 67 -14.51 17.97 -5.79
C ALA A 67 -13.16 18.44 -5.24
N THR A 68 -13.02 18.45 -3.90
CA THR A 68 -11.71 18.59 -3.27
C THR A 68 -10.82 17.56 -3.95
N GLU A 69 -9.80 18.01 -4.69
CA GLU A 69 -8.73 17.13 -5.15
C GLU A 69 -8.29 16.35 -3.92
N ILE A 70 -8.60 15.05 -3.91
CA ILE A 70 -8.15 14.16 -2.84
C ILE A 70 -6.65 14.13 -3.02
N ALA A 71 -5.94 14.76 -2.10
CA ALA A 71 -4.50 14.67 -1.98
C ALA A 71 -4.07 13.20 -2.02
N ARG A 72 -3.12 12.85 -2.88
CA ARG A 72 -2.73 11.46 -3.12
C ARG A 72 -1.26 11.31 -2.76
N PRO A 73 -0.88 10.23 -2.08
CA PRO A 73 0.50 10.02 -1.68
C PRO A 73 1.40 9.74 -2.89
N ASP A 74 2.67 10.09 -2.75
CA ASP A 74 3.78 9.67 -3.59
C ASP A 74 4.33 8.34 -3.08
N VAL A 75 3.74 7.24 -3.54
CA VAL A 75 3.92 5.93 -2.89
C VAL A 75 5.23 5.28 -3.26
N ALA A 76 6.12 5.12 -2.30
CA ALA A 76 7.27 4.21 -2.40
C ALA A 76 7.04 2.94 -1.58
N ALA A 77 7.70 1.84 -1.98
CA ALA A 77 7.61 0.59 -1.25
C ALA A 77 8.99 0.01 -0.92
N THR A 78 9.07 -0.79 0.13
CA THR A 78 10.22 -1.64 0.43
C THR A 78 9.72 -3.05 0.68
N LEU A 79 10.32 -4.01 -0.03
CA LEU A 79 10.09 -5.44 0.15
C LEU A 79 11.21 -6.03 0.97
N GLU A 80 10.88 -6.67 2.09
CA GLU A 80 11.84 -7.42 2.89
C GLU A 80 11.42 -8.88 3.02
N PHE A 81 12.19 -9.80 2.44
CA PHE A 81 11.97 -11.23 2.62
C PHE A 81 12.97 -11.80 3.61
N ARG A 82 12.46 -12.58 4.57
CA ARG A 82 13.27 -13.30 5.55
C ARG A 82 12.89 -14.77 5.54
N SER A 83 13.88 -15.65 5.56
CA SER A 83 13.73 -17.07 5.85
C SER A 83 14.80 -17.51 6.85
N ASP A 84 14.66 -18.69 7.42
CA ASP A 84 15.68 -19.31 8.27
C ASP A 84 16.76 -20.07 7.47
N ALA A 85 16.55 -20.27 6.16
CA ALA A 85 17.56 -20.79 5.25
C ALA A 85 18.61 -19.73 4.84
N GLU A 86 18.29 -18.44 5.02
CA GLU A 86 19.12 -17.33 4.55
C GLU A 86 19.64 -16.50 5.74
N ALA A 87 20.93 -16.18 5.72
CA ALA A 87 21.58 -15.47 6.83
C ALA A 87 21.18 -13.99 6.92
N ALA A 88 20.83 -13.37 5.80
CA ALA A 88 20.42 -11.97 5.71
C ALA A 88 19.07 -11.86 4.99
N PRO A 89 18.21 -10.89 5.38
CA PRO A 89 16.98 -10.65 4.64
C PRO A 89 17.29 -10.06 3.27
N TYR A 90 16.53 -10.45 2.25
CA TYR A 90 16.53 -9.74 0.98
C TYR A 90 15.75 -8.44 1.19
N SER A 91 16.31 -7.32 0.76
CA SER A 91 15.63 -6.03 0.78
C SER A 91 15.68 -5.41 -0.61
N VAL A 92 14.52 -5.04 -1.14
CA VAL A 92 14.38 -4.37 -2.44
C VAL A 92 13.56 -3.11 -2.23
N GLN A 93 14.16 -1.97 -2.56
CA GLN A 93 13.43 -0.70 -2.64
C GLN A 93 12.72 -0.61 -3.98
N VAL A 94 11.48 -0.15 -3.90
CA VAL A 94 10.59 0.01 -5.02
C VAL A 94 10.49 1.49 -5.37
N PRO A 95 10.64 1.87 -6.65
CA PRO A 95 10.49 3.25 -7.09
C PRO A 95 9.14 3.82 -6.67
N GLU A 96 9.15 5.11 -6.36
CA GLU A 96 7.94 5.86 -6.05
C GLU A 96 7.01 5.94 -7.27
N VAL A 97 5.72 5.93 -7.00
CA VAL A 97 4.66 6.22 -7.96
C VAL A 97 3.95 7.47 -7.45
N PRO A 98 4.15 8.63 -8.11
CA PRO A 98 3.66 9.89 -7.58
C PRO A 98 2.14 9.98 -7.65
N ASN A 99 1.54 10.63 -6.65
CA ASN A 99 0.16 11.07 -6.60
C ASN A 99 -0.86 9.95 -6.93
N ASN A 100 -0.73 8.80 -6.27
CA ASN A 100 -1.52 7.61 -6.61
C ASN A 100 -2.02 6.81 -5.40
N LEU A 101 -3.33 6.62 -5.32
CA LEU A 101 -3.98 5.76 -4.31
C LEU A 101 -3.99 4.28 -4.71
N GLU A 102 -3.75 3.99 -5.99
CA GLU A 102 -3.67 2.64 -6.55
C GLU A 102 -2.35 2.48 -7.33
N PRO A 103 -1.18 2.59 -6.66
CA PRO A 103 0.10 2.45 -7.34
C PRO A 103 0.21 1.04 -7.92
N THR A 104 0.56 0.98 -9.20
CA THR A 104 0.89 -0.27 -9.90
C THR A 104 2.33 -0.24 -10.33
N TRP A 105 3.02 -1.34 -10.12
CA TRP A 105 4.41 -1.48 -10.54
C TRP A 105 4.55 -2.57 -11.60
N GLY A 106 5.39 -2.29 -12.61
CA GLY A 106 5.60 -3.18 -13.74
C GLY A 106 6.27 -4.51 -13.34
N PRO A 107 5.93 -5.62 -14.03
CA PRO A 107 6.54 -6.91 -13.77
C PRO A 107 8.06 -6.86 -14.03
N GLY A 108 8.84 -7.41 -13.09
CA GLY A 108 10.29 -7.61 -13.25
C GLY A 108 11.20 -6.50 -12.72
N LEU A 109 10.68 -5.29 -12.44
CA LEU A 109 11.47 -4.22 -11.82
C LEU A 109 11.66 -4.43 -10.31
N LEU A 110 10.78 -5.21 -9.68
CA LEU A 110 10.62 -5.28 -8.22
C LEU A 110 10.51 -6.70 -7.71
N THR A 111 11.41 -7.55 -8.18
CA THR A 111 11.36 -8.97 -7.89
C THR A 111 12.47 -9.37 -6.94
N ILE A 112 12.12 -9.91 -5.77
CA ILE A 112 13.05 -10.70 -4.98
C ILE A 112 13.22 -12.03 -5.72
N LYS A 113 14.43 -12.30 -6.21
CA LYS A 113 14.76 -13.48 -7.01
C LYS A 113 15.25 -14.62 -6.14
N ASN A 114 14.87 -15.85 -6.50
CA ASN A 114 15.35 -17.08 -5.88
C ASN A 114 15.18 -17.15 -4.35
N ALA A 115 14.15 -16.49 -3.80
CA ALA A 115 13.87 -16.49 -2.37
C ALA A 115 13.54 -17.90 -1.87
N ALA A 116 14.40 -18.48 -1.04
CA ALA A 116 14.17 -19.79 -0.46
C ALA A 116 13.03 -19.74 0.58
N ILE A 117 11.87 -20.31 0.21
CA ILE A 117 10.75 -20.46 1.15
C ILE A 117 11.03 -21.65 2.08
N THR A 118 10.83 -21.43 3.37
CA THR A 118 10.86 -22.43 4.42
C THR A 118 9.62 -22.30 5.29
N GLY A 119 9.43 -23.20 6.25
CA GLY A 119 8.29 -23.16 7.18
C GLY A 119 8.20 -21.91 8.08
N LYS A 120 9.21 -21.03 8.05
CA LYS A 120 9.27 -19.79 8.84
C LYS A 120 9.57 -18.55 7.99
N SER A 121 9.31 -18.59 6.68
CA SER A 121 9.47 -17.43 5.80
C SER A 121 8.42 -16.35 6.04
N THR A 122 8.86 -15.09 5.95
CA THR A 122 7.99 -13.91 6.00
C THR A 122 8.38 -12.90 4.93
N LEU A 123 7.38 -12.28 4.29
CA LEU A 123 7.55 -11.14 3.40
C LEU A 123 6.94 -9.90 4.07
N SER A 124 7.75 -8.88 4.35
CA SER A 124 7.27 -7.56 4.76
C SER A 124 7.17 -6.66 3.54
N ILE A 125 6.04 -5.96 3.41
CA ILE A 125 5.79 -4.93 2.41
C ILE A 125 5.57 -3.65 3.20
N ILE A 126 6.48 -2.69 3.06
CA ILE A 126 6.45 -1.41 3.77
C ILE A 126 6.13 -0.35 2.72
N LEU A 127 5.06 0.42 2.93
CA LEU A 127 4.69 1.54 2.08
C LEU A 127 4.94 2.85 2.84
N VAL A 128 5.51 3.83 2.13
CA VAL A 128 5.74 5.19 2.62
C VAL A 128 5.27 6.18 1.57
N ASP A 129 4.80 7.31 2.06
CA ASP A 129 4.49 8.50 1.29
C ASP A 129 5.75 9.35 1.25
N LYS A 130 6.29 9.55 0.06
CA LYS A 130 7.57 10.22 -0.09
C LYS A 130 7.38 11.71 -0.25
N ASP A 131 7.95 12.45 0.68
CA ASP A 131 7.88 13.89 0.71
C ASP A 131 9.26 14.52 0.63
N MET A 132 9.31 15.78 0.19
CA MET A 132 10.56 16.54 0.19
C MET A 132 11.16 16.74 1.59
N SER A 133 10.36 16.66 2.65
CA SER A 133 10.76 17.03 4.01
C SER A 133 10.89 15.85 4.98
N SER A 134 10.00 14.87 4.89
CA SER A 134 10.01 13.66 5.72
C SER A 134 9.08 12.63 5.11
N ASP A 135 9.56 11.41 4.89
CA ASP A 135 8.71 10.33 4.41
C ASP A 135 7.68 9.95 5.49
N ASP A 136 6.39 9.98 5.14
CA ASP A 136 5.30 9.64 6.05
C ASP A 136 4.94 8.14 5.92
N PRO A 137 4.83 7.40 7.03
CA PRO A 137 4.56 5.97 6.96
C PRO A 137 3.11 5.71 6.52
N ILE A 138 2.93 5.04 5.38
CA ILE A 138 1.62 4.58 4.92
C ILE A 138 1.24 3.30 5.66
N GLY A 139 2.17 2.36 5.83
CA GLY A 139 1.93 1.15 6.62
C GLY A 139 2.86 -0.02 6.31
N LYS A 140 2.71 -1.09 7.09
CA LYS A 140 3.44 -2.34 6.90
C LYS A 140 2.49 -3.53 6.86
N VAL A 141 2.63 -4.34 5.81
CA VAL A 141 1.95 -5.63 5.63
C VAL A 141 2.97 -6.75 5.81
N VAL A 142 2.62 -7.80 6.54
CA VAL A 142 3.48 -8.99 6.68
C VAL A 142 2.74 -10.22 6.19
N LEU A 143 3.27 -10.85 5.14
CA LEU A 143 2.78 -12.12 4.64
C LEU A 143 3.56 -13.27 5.25
N THR A 144 2.82 -14.23 5.79
CA THR A 144 3.35 -15.50 6.31
C THR A 144 3.69 -16.48 5.19
N THR A 145 4.49 -17.50 5.51
CA THR A 145 4.78 -18.62 4.60
C THR A 145 3.51 -19.17 3.94
N SER A 146 2.45 -19.39 4.73
CA SER A 146 1.19 -19.94 4.22
C SER A 146 0.53 -19.04 3.17
N GLN A 147 0.59 -17.72 3.34
CA GLN A 147 0.04 -16.77 2.37
C GLN A 147 0.89 -16.72 1.10
N ILE A 148 2.22 -16.74 1.22
CA ILE A 148 3.14 -16.76 0.07
C ILE A 148 2.89 -18.01 -0.79
N CYS A 149 2.76 -19.17 -0.15
CA CYS A 149 2.53 -20.44 -0.86
C CYS A 149 1.11 -20.54 -1.44
N LYS A 150 0.13 -19.92 -0.78
CA LYS A 150 -1.21 -19.76 -1.34
C LYS A 150 -1.18 -18.89 -2.61
N ALA A 151 -0.42 -17.79 -2.60
CA ALA A 151 -0.26 -16.94 -3.77
C ALA A 151 0.35 -17.71 -4.94
N GLU A 152 1.43 -18.47 -4.70
CA GLU A 152 2.03 -19.34 -5.73
C GLU A 152 1.00 -20.32 -6.33
N ALA A 153 0.18 -20.95 -5.48
CA ALA A 153 -0.83 -21.91 -5.92
C ALA A 153 -2.01 -21.30 -6.69
N MET A 154 -2.21 -19.98 -6.60
CA MET A 154 -3.26 -19.22 -7.30
C MET A 154 -2.73 -18.56 -8.59
N ASP A 155 -1.98 -19.32 -9.39
CA ASP A 155 -1.28 -18.84 -10.58
C ASP A 155 -0.36 -17.64 -10.30
N GLY A 156 0.18 -17.62 -9.08
CA GLY A 156 1.07 -16.59 -8.56
C GLY A 156 0.38 -15.32 -8.08
N ALA A 157 -0.88 -15.06 -8.41
CA ALA A 157 -1.53 -13.80 -8.08
C ALA A 157 -2.27 -13.88 -6.74
N MET A 158 -1.96 -12.97 -5.83
CA MET A 158 -2.72 -12.80 -4.60
C MET A 158 -2.90 -11.33 -4.27
N THR A 159 -4.15 -10.94 -4.05
CA THR A 159 -4.49 -9.70 -3.36
C THR A 159 -4.78 -10.02 -1.91
N VAL A 160 -4.04 -9.36 -1.02
CA VAL A 160 -4.19 -9.50 0.44
C VAL A 160 -4.91 -8.28 0.95
N ASN A 161 -6.14 -8.47 1.43
CA ASN A 161 -6.85 -7.44 2.20
C ASN A 161 -6.19 -7.34 3.57
N VAL A 162 -5.71 -6.15 3.92
CA VAL A 162 -4.85 -5.99 5.09
C VAL A 162 -5.69 -5.52 6.28
N ALA A 163 -6.31 -6.47 6.97
CA ALA A 163 -6.96 -6.19 8.25
C ALA A 163 -5.92 -5.97 9.38
N ASP A 164 -4.81 -6.71 9.35
CA ASP A 164 -3.70 -6.58 10.31
C ASP A 164 -2.56 -5.75 9.71
N GLN A 165 -2.53 -4.45 10.03
CA GLN A 165 -1.48 -3.51 9.65
C GLN A 165 -1.19 -2.54 10.77
N THR A 166 -0.02 -1.91 10.71
CA THR A 166 0.43 -0.94 11.72
C THR A 166 -0.38 0.34 11.76
N SER A 167 -1.02 0.74 10.65
CA SER A 167 -1.59 2.09 10.49
C SER A 167 -3.03 2.14 9.96
N GLY A 168 -3.54 1.06 9.35
CA GLY A 168 -4.92 1.00 8.84
C GLY A 168 -5.14 1.63 7.47
N GLN A 169 -4.08 2.13 6.80
CA GLN A 169 -4.18 2.93 5.57
C GLN A 169 -3.95 2.12 4.29
N ILE A 170 -3.48 0.87 4.37
CA ILE A 170 -3.33 -0.03 3.23
C ILE A 170 -4.60 -0.87 3.12
N GLU A 171 -5.44 -0.64 2.13
CA GLU A 171 -6.66 -1.43 1.94
C GLU A 171 -6.33 -2.82 1.39
N SER A 172 -5.40 -2.88 0.42
CA SER A 172 -4.91 -4.15 -0.12
C SER A 172 -3.53 -4.05 -0.77
N VAL A 173 -2.83 -5.18 -0.87
CA VAL A 173 -1.60 -5.32 -1.67
C VAL A 173 -1.73 -6.47 -2.64
N SER A 174 -1.19 -6.31 -3.84
CA SER A 174 -1.16 -7.32 -4.89
C SER A 174 0.27 -7.80 -5.10
N VAL A 175 0.47 -9.11 -4.97
CA VAL A 175 1.76 -9.77 -5.15
C VAL A 175 1.66 -10.86 -6.21
N LEU A 176 2.75 -11.03 -6.96
CA LEU A 176 2.97 -12.12 -7.89
C LEU A 176 4.09 -13.02 -7.36
N VAL A 177 3.79 -14.29 -7.07
CA VAL A 177 4.74 -15.29 -6.57
C VAL A 177 4.88 -16.41 -7.61
N VAL A 178 6.04 -16.53 -8.23
CA VAL A 178 6.32 -17.55 -9.25
C VAL A 178 7.45 -18.44 -8.77
N ARG A 179 7.36 -19.75 -9.01
CA ARG A 179 8.47 -20.66 -8.72
C ARG A 179 9.70 -20.29 -9.56
N SER A 180 10.85 -20.08 -8.92
CA SER A 180 12.07 -19.74 -9.63
C SER A 180 12.54 -20.89 -10.53
N GLY A 181 13.02 -20.56 -11.72
CA GLY A 181 13.56 -21.54 -12.68
C GLY A 181 12.52 -22.32 -13.48
N LYS A 182 11.25 -21.90 -13.46
CA LYS A 182 10.22 -22.36 -14.40
C LYS A 182 10.06 -21.40 -15.57
#